data_AF-A0A246NAB1-F1
#
_entry.id   AF-A0A246NAB1-F1
#
_cell.length_a   1.000
_cell.length_b   1.000
_cell.length_c   1.000
_cell.angle_alpha   90.00
_cell.angle_beta   90.00
_cell.angle_gamma   90.00
#
_symmetry.space_group_name_H-M   'P 1'
#
loop_
_entity.id
_entity.type
_entity.pdbx_description
1 polymer ?
#
loop_
_entity_poly.entity_id
_entity_poly.type
_entity_poly.pdbx_seq_one_letter_code
_entity_poly.pdbx_strand_id
1 'polypeptide(L)'
;QPVWSAPAPEPACRAEISLSPASIRALGDLTDHLPAVGLFFMLLVLSVVMVRLGRVFPAKQADRTDAFSVRHGTSVPVPAPFGSPAMAARALAHEETAYWQQLLAAFAVAIEAEGYTFGTDARAKVALPHDVRARAGAAIVKARSRHITPLRSEAALEDLQLQAAEDGYAGSWADWCQRGAEAAGWYVIRREVTQLPDGAVTT
;
A
#
# COMPACT_ATOMS: atom_id res chain seq x y z
N GLN A 1 29.52 32.96 36.73
CA GLN A 1 29.01 31.66 36.27
C GLN A 1 29.07 30.67 37.42
N PRO A 2 27.97 30.02 37.79
CA PRO A 2 27.99 28.81 38.61
C PRO A 2 27.80 27.56 37.74
N VAL A 3 28.50 26.51 38.14
CA VAL A 3 28.70 25.23 37.45
C VAL A 3 27.41 24.40 37.42
N TRP A 4 27.02 23.96 36.23
CA TRP A 4 25.88 23.08 35.99
C TRP A 4 26.23 21.65 36.44
N SER A 5 25.56 21.15 37.48
CA SER A 5 25.67 19.75 37.91
C SER A 5 24.75 18.90 37.03
N ALA A 6 25.28 17.81 36.47
CA ALA A 6 24.55 16.90 35.59
C ALA A 6 23.35 16.22 36.31
N PRO A 7 22.20 16.03 35.65
CA PRO A 7 21.10 15.26 36.21
C PRO A 7 21.41 13.75 36.20
N ALA A 8 21.01 13.07 37.28
CA ALA A 8 21.07 11.62 37.42
C ALA A 8 20.15 10.91 36.39
N PRO A 9 20.51 9.71 35.90
CA PRO A 9 19.68 8.96 34.96
C PRO A 9 18.54 8.24 35.69
N GLU A 10 17.30 8.60 35.37
CA GLU A 10 16.08 7.92 35.80
C GLU A 10 15.45 7.14 34.63
N PRO A 11 14.72 6.05 34.92
CA PRO A 11 14.86 4.79 34.19
C PRO A 11 14.05 4.71 32.89
N ALA A 12 14.62 3.98 31.93
CA ALA A 12 13.92 3.54 30.73
C ALA A 12 12.77 2.61 31.10
N CYS A 13 11.52 3.09 30.98
CA CYS A 13 10.33 2.24 30.90
C CYS A 13 10.35 1.47 29.58
N ARG A 14 11.19 0.45 29.51
CA ARG A 14 11.11 -0.60 28.50
C ARG A 14 9.95 -1.50 28.92
N ALA A 15 8.82 -1.37 28.24
CA ALA A 15 7.76 -2.38 28.31
C ALA A 15 8.28 -3.65 27.60
N GLU A 16 9.10 -4.43 28.30
CA GLU A 16 9.29 -5.82 27.92
C GLU A 16 7.96 -6.52 28.17
N ILE A 17 7.28 -6.89 27.09
CA ILE A 17 6.21 -7.88 27.16
C ILE A 17 6.91 -9.16 27.60
N SER A 18 6.97 -9.37 28.92
CA SER A 18 7.39 -10.62 29.51
C SER A 18 6.35 -11.66 29.12
N LEU A 19 6.56 -12.32 27.98
CA LEU A 19 5.93 -13.59 27.67
C LEU A 19 6.37 -14.54 28.77
N SER A 20 5.54 -14.64 29.81
CA SER A 20 5.73 -15.59 30.89
C SER A 20 6.02 -16.97 30.30
N PRO A 21 7.04 -17.71 30.75
CA PRO A 21 7.29 -19.06 30.26
C PRO A 21 6.08 -19.99 30.48
N ALA A 22 5.10 -19.61 31.31
CA ALA A 22 3.83 -20.30 31.45
C ALA A 22 2.89 -20.14 30.25
N SER A 23 2.89 -19.00 29.54
CA SER A 23 2.03 -18.81 28.35
C SER A 23 2.55 -19.58 27.13
N ILE A 24 3.87 -19.71 27.00
CA ILE A 24 4.50 -20.52 25.96
C ILE A 24 4.24 -22.02 26.20
N ARG A 25 4.30 -22.47 27.46
CA ARG A 25 3.96 -23.86 27.82
C ARG A 25 2.47 -24.17 27.68
N ALA A 26 1.58 -23.24 28.00
CA ALA A 26 0.14 -23.43 27.81
C ALA A 26 -0.26 -23.53 26.32
N LEU A 27 0.48 -22.85 25.43
CA LEU A 27 0.33 -23.02 23.98
C LEU A 27 0.87 -24.38 23.51
N GLY A 28 2.00 -24.83 24.08
CA GLY A 28 2.63 -26.13 23.83
C GLY A 28 1.75 -27.33 24.23
N ASP A 29 1.19 -27.31 25.44
CA ASP A 29 0.29 -28.37 25.92
C ASP A 29 -1.01 -28.46 25.09
N LEU A 30 -1.49 -27.34 24.55
CA LEU A 30 -2.64 -27.37 23.64
C LEU A 30 -2.28 -27.98 22.27
N THR A 31 -1.05 -27.78 21.80
CA THR A 31 -0.59 -28.35 20.53
C THR A 31 -0.23 -29.83 20.62
N ASP A 32 0.16 -30.33 21.79
CA ASP A 32 0.56 -31.72 21.99
C ASP A 32 -0.63 -32.69 22.20
N HIS A 33 -1.80 -32.18 22.58
CA HIS A 33 -2.99 -32.99 22.85
C HIS A 33 -4.03 -33.01 21.73
N LEU A 34 -3.81 -32.31 20.62
CA LEU A 34 -4.68 -32.38 19.45
C LEU A 34 -4.03 -33.24 18.34
N PRO A 35 -4.69 -34.29 17.84
CA PRO A 35 -4.23 -34.96 16.62
C PRO A 35 -4.13 -33.89 15.52
N ALA A 36 -3.11 -33.95 14.66
CA ALA A 36 -2.83 -32.93 13.63
C ALA A 36 -4.07 -32.54 12.79
N VAL A 37 -5.01 -33.48 12.65
CA VAL A 37 -6.33 -33.28 12.04
C VAL A 37 -7.18 -32.25 12.79
N GLY A 38 -7.22 -32.29 14.12
CA GLY A 38 -7.95 -31.36 14.97
C GLY A 38 -7.40 -29.93 14.92
N LEU A 39 -6.07 -29.77 14.84
CA LEU A 39 -5.45 -28.46 14.64
C LEU A 39 -5.82 -27.88 13.27
N PHE A 40 -5.80 -28.70 12.22
CA PHE A 40 -6.20 -28.29 10.88
C PHE A 40 -7.66 -27.83 10.84
N PHE A 41 -8.58 -28.58 11.46
CA PHE A 41 -9.98 -28.16 11.56
C PHE A 41 -10.16 -26.88 12.37
N MET A 42 -9.42 -26.69 13.46
CA MET A 42 -9.48 -25.49 14.28
C MET A 42 -9.01 -24.25 13.51
N LEU A 43 -7.91 -24.37 12.76
CA LEU A 43 -7.40 -23.32 11.87
C LEU A 43 -8.36 -23.04 10.69
N LEU A 44 -9.02 -24.07 10.15
CA LEU A 44 -9.99 -23.93 9.08
C LEU A 44 -11.27 -23.22 9.57
N VAL A 45 -11.75 -23.55 10.77
CA VAL A 45 -12.86 -22.83 11.39
C VAL A 45 -12.47 -21.39 11.69
N LEU A 46 -11.27 -21.16 12.22
CA LEU A 46 -10.77 -19.80 12.50
C LEU A 46 -10.64 -18.96 11.22
N SER A 47 -10.17 -19.54 10.12
CA SER A 47 -10.06 -18.84 8.83
C SER A 47 -11.44 -18.50 8.26
N VAL A 48 -12.42 -19.41 8.34
CA VAL A 48 -13.81 -19.16 7.93
C VAL A 48 -14.44 -18.06 8.80
N VAL A 49 -14.21 -18.07 10.10
CA VAL A 49 -14.68 -17.03 11.03
C VAL A 49 -14.05 -15.68 10.69
N MET A 50 -12.74 -15.61 10.48
CA MET A 50 -12.03 -14.40 10.03
C MET A 50 -12.58 -13.85 8.71
N VAL A 51 -12.82 -14.71 7.72
CA VAL A 51 -13.41 -14.31 6.43
C VAL A 51 -14.85 -13.82 6.61
N ARG A 52 -15.66 -14.45 7.49
CA ARG A 52 -17.02 -14.00 7.76
C ARG A 52 -17.06 -12.69 8.54
N LEU A 53 -16.20 -12.49 9.55
CA LEU A 53 -16.08 -11.19 10.22
C LEU A 53 -15.60 -10.10 9.25
N GLY A 54 -14.58 -10.39 8.45
CA GLY A 54 -14.06 -9.47 7.42
C GLY A 54 -15.10 -9.08 6.35
N ARG A 55 -16.11 -9.93 6.10
CA ARG A 55 -17.25 -9.62 5.21
C ARG A 55 -18.44 -8.96 5.92
N VAL A 56 -18.57 -9.06 7.23
CA VAL A 56 -19.63 -8.40 8.01
C VAL A 56 -19.29 -6.95 8.34
N PHE A 57 -18.00 -6.60 8.45
CA PHE A 57 -17.57 -5.21 8.62
C PHE A 57 -17.90 -4.26 7.45
N PRO A 58 -17.73 -4.63 6.15
CA PRO A 58 -18.13 -3.75 5.06
C PRO A 58 -19.66 -3.59 4.96
N ALA A 59 -20.44 -4.59 5.37
CA ALA A 59 -21.91 -4.50 5.34
C ALA A 59 -22.47 -3.51 6.38
N LYS A 60 -21.85 -3.41 7.57
CA LYS A 60 -22.24 -2.42 8.58
C LYS A 60 -21.74 -1.00 8.27
N GLN A 61 -20.71 -0.87 7.45
CA GLN A 61 -20.20 0.42 7.00
C GLN A 61 -20.99 0.96 5.82
N ALA A 62 -21.45 0.10 4.89
CA ALA A 62 -22.31 0.47 3.78
C ALA A 62 -23.68 1.01 4.24
N ASP A 63 -24.29 0.40 5.26
CA ASP A 63 -25.59 0.85 5.82
C ASP A 63 -25.50 2.22 6.53
N ARG A 64 -24.30 2.63 6.97
CA ARG A 64 -24.08 3.95 7.57
C ARG A 64 -23.80 5.05 6.54
N THR A 65 -23.46 4.71 5.31
CA THR A 65 -23.07 5.67 4.26
C THR A 65 -24.18 6.04 3.27
N ASP A 66 -25.34 5.37 3.31
CA ASP A 66 -26.46 5.65 2.39
C ASP A 66 -27.53 6.64 2.93
N ALA A 67 -27.16 7.46 3.90
CA ALA A 67 -27.91 8.68 4.18
C ALA A 67 -27.30 9.84 3.39
N PHE A 68 -27.55 9.87 2.07
CA PHE A 68 -27.32 11.05 1.23
C PHE A 68 -28.28 12.17 1.68
N SER A 69 -27.96 12.86 2.77
CA SER A 69 -28.54 14.15 3.08
C SER A 69 -27.79 15.20 2.28
N VAL A 70 -28.42 15.72 1.22
CA VAL A 70 -28.01 16.97 0.59
C VAL A 70 -28.08 18.08 1.65
N ARG A 71 -26.96 18.34 2.32
CA ARG A 71 -26.82 19.50 3.19
C ARG A 71 -26.21 20.62 2.37
N HIS A 72 -27.05 21.50 1.86
CA HIS A 72 -26.65 22.82 1.41
C HIS A 72 -26.01 23.57 2.59
N GLY A 73 -24.78 24.02 2.39
CA GLY A 73 -23.98 24.76 3.37
C GLY A 73 -22.63 24.09 3.55
N THR A 74 -21.60 24.65 2.93
CA THR A 74 -20.20 24.26 3.13
C THR A 74 -19.85 24.48 4.61
N SER A 75 -20.05 23.46 5.44
CA SER A 75 -19.57 23.50 6.81
C SER A 75 -18.06 23.53 6.72
N VAL A 76 -17.45 24.66 7.09
CA VAL A 76 -16.00 24.75 7.25
C VAL A 76 -15.59 23.61 8.18
N PRO A 77 -14.71 22.69 7.74
CA PRO A 77 -14.30 21.57 8.57
C PRO A 77 -13.67 22.13 9.85
N VAL A 78 -14.27 21.85 11.00
CA VAL A 78 -13.67 22.23 12.27
C VAL A 78 -12.29 21.56 12.35
N PRO A 79 -11.21 22.31 12.64
CA PRO A 79 -9.89 21.74 12.83
C PRO A 79 -9.93 20.68 13.93
N ALA A 80 -9.31 19.53 13.66
CA ALA A 80 -9.11 18.55 14.72
C ALA A 80 -8.18 19.16 15.77
N PRO A 81 -8.46 18.97 17.08
CA PRO A 81 -7.54 19.43 18.12
C PRO A 81 -6.15 18.86 17.91
N PHE A 82 -5.11 19.66 18.15
CA PHE A 82 -3.73 19.24 17.96
C PHE A 82 -3.39 18.04 18.85
N GLY A 83 -2.74 17.02 18.29
CA GLY A 83 -2.41 15.78 19.01
C GLY A 83 -3.60 14.85 19.30
N SER A 84 -4.81 15.17 18.81
CA SER A 84 -5.98 14.31 19.02
C SER A 84 -6.00 13.09 18.08
N PRO A 85 -6.75 12.03 18.44
CA PRO A 85 -7.00 10.90 17.52
C PRO A 85 -7.60 11.33 16.18
N ALA A 86 -8.44 12.38 16.18
CA ALA A 86 -9.02 12.92 14.95
C ALA A 86 -7.96 13.57 14.04
N MET A 87 -6.95 14.24 14.62
CA MET A 87 -5.82 14.77 13.86
C MET A 87 -4.96 13.62 13.30
N ALA A 88 -4.69 12.59 14.10
CA ALA A 88 -3.91 11.43 13.66
C ALA A 88 -4.59 10.69 12.50
N ALA A 89 -5.92 10.50 12.53
CA ALA A 89 -6.65 9.87 11.43
C ALA A 89 -6.59 10.70 10.13
N ARG A 90 -6.66 12.04 10.24
CA ARG A 90 -6.49 12.94 9.08
C ARG A 90 -5.07 12.90 8.54
N ALA A 91 -4.06 12.87 9.42
CA ALA A 91 -2.67 12.74 9.03
C ALA A 91 -2.41 11.40 8.32
N LEU A 92 -2.92 10.29 8.85
CA LEU A 92 -2.82 8.97 8.22
C LEU A 92 -3.44 8.98 6.82
N ALA A 93 -4.68 9.45 6.68
CA ALA A 93 -5.35 9.51 5.38
C ALA A 93 -4.60 10.40 4.37
N HIS A 94 -4.02 11.50 4.84
CA HIS A 94 -3.20 12.38 4.01
C HIS A 94 -1.92 11.66 3.53
N GLU A 95 -1.17 11.05 4.45
CA GLU A 95 0.07 10.34 4.12
C GLU A 95 -0.18 9.12 3.24
N GLU A 96 -1.22 8.33 3.50
CA GLU A 96 -1.60 7.19 2.65
C GLU A 96 -1.97 7.64 1.24
N THR A 97 -2.70 8.75 1.10
CA THR A 97 -3.04 9.31 -0.21
C THR A 97 -1.78 9.72 -0.96
N ALA A 98 -0.89 10.48 -0.33
CA ALA A 98 0.35 10.94 -0.94
C ALA A 98 1.26 9.77 -1.33
N TYR A 99 1.37 8.76 -0.46
CA TYR A 99 2.11 7.53 -0.70
C TYR A 99 1.60 6.82 -1.95
N TRP A 100 0.30 6.49 -2.00
CA TRP A 100 -0.27 5.75 -3.13
C TRP A 100 -0.23 6.54 -4.44
N GLN A 101 -0.45 7.85 -4.39
CA GLN A 101 -0.31 8.72 -5.56
C GLN A 101 1.09 8.65 -6.16
N GLN A 102 2.14 8.70 -5.33
CA GLN A 102 3.52 8.62 -5.79
C GLN A 102 3.84 7.25 -6.42
N LEU A 103 3.35 6.16 -5.82
CA LEU A 103 3.55 4.81 -6.35
C LEU A 103 2.82 4.61 -7.69
N LEU A 104 1.56 5.05 -7.79
CA LEU A 104 0.78 4.98 -9.03
C LEU A 104 1.38 5.84 -10.14
N ALA A 105 1.90 7.03 -9.82
CA ALA A 105 2.59 7.88 -10.77
C ALA A 105 3.87 7.22 -11.32
N ALA A 106 4.69 6.61 -10.43
CA ALA A 106 5.87 5.87 -10.85
C ALA A 106 5.51 4.67 -11.75
N PHE A 107 4.42 3.97 -11.42
CA PHE A 107 3.91 2.89 -12.25
C PHE A 107 3.52 3.37 -13.65
N ALA A 108 2.72 4.44 -13.73
CA ALA A 108 2.29 5.04 -15.00
C ALA A 108 3.48 5.44 -15.87
N VAL A 109 4.43 6.20 -15.31
CA VAL A 109 5.64 6.63 -16.03
C VAL A 109 6.43 5.43 -16.56
N ALA A 110 6.58 4.38 -15.75
CA ALA A 110 7.35 3.21 -16.16
C ALA A 110 6.70 2.41 -17.29
N ILE A 111 5.37 2.22 -17.27
CA ILE A 111 4.69 1.50 -18.36
C ILE A 111 4.56 2.36 -19.63
N GLU A 112 4.53 3.68 -19.48
CA GLU A 112 4.53 4.61 -20.61
C GLU A 112 5.82 4.57 -21.42
N ALA A 113 6.97 4.42 -20.75
CA ALA A 113 8.26 4.21 -21.41
C ALA A 113 8.29 2.93 -22.25
N GLU A 114 7.38 1.99 -21.97
CA GLU A 114 7.28 0.67 -22.62
C GLU A 114 6.13 0.62 -23.65
N GLY A 115 5.51 1.76 -23.97
CA GLY A 115 4.45 1.86 -24.98
C GLY A 115 3.05 1.48 -24.48
N TYR A 116 2.82 1.49 -23.17
CA TYR A 116 1.50 1.30 -22.56
C TYR A 116 0.97 2.61 -21.98
N THR A 117 -0.30 2.66 -21.65
CA THR A 117 -0.92 3.79 -20.93
C THR A 117 -2.15 3.30 -20.17
N PHE A 118 -2.79 4.18 -19.42
CA PHE A 118 -4.09 3.90 -18.80
C PHE A 118 -5.25 4.43 -19.64
N GLY A 119 -6.30 3.62 -19.75
CA GLY A 119 -7.58 4.00 -20.35
C GLY A 119 -8.75 3.51 -19.49
N THR A 120 -9.94 4.03 -19.76
CA THR A 120 -11.17 3.69 -19.01
C THR A 120 -12.01 2.60 -19.68
N ASP A 121 -11.67 2.19 -20.91
CA ASP A 121 -12.31 1.06 -21.58
C ASP A 121 -11.73 -0.28 -21.11
N ALA A 122 -12.52 -1.01 -20.31
CA ALA A 122 -12.14 -2.33 -19.81
C ALA A 122 -11.92 -3.36 -20.94
N ARG A 123 -12.53 -3.18 -22.11
CA ARG A 123 -12.38 -4.11 -23.25
C ARG A 123 -11.01 -3.99 -23.93
N ALA A 124 -10.37 -2.83 -23.82
CA ALA A 124 -9.04 -2.57 -24.35
C ALA A 124 -7.91 -3.04 -23.41
N LYS A 125 -8.26 -3.59 -22.23
CA LYS A 125 -7.30 -4.06 -21.22
C LYS A 125 -6.33 -5.07 -21.81
N VAL A 126 -5.03 -4.86 -21.60
CA VAL A 126 -3.97 -5.80 -21.95
C VAL A 126 -3.18 -6.24 -20.72
N ALA A 127 -2.61 -7.44 -20.79
CA ALA A 127 -1.65 -7.90 -19.80
C ALA A 127 -0.26 -7.33 -20.11
N LEU A 128 0.43 -6.82 -19.09
CA LEU A 128 1.82 -6.41 -19.23
C LEU A 128 2.74 -7.63 -19.37
N PRO A 129 3.70 -7.62 -20.31
CA PRO A 129 4.77 -8.59 -20.36
C PRO A 129 5.53 -8.69 -19.02
N HIS A 130 6.09 -9.85 -18.72
CA HIS A 130 6.75 -10.11 -17.44
C HIS A 130 7.89 -9.13 -17.15
N ASP A 131 8.71 -8.83 -18.16
CA ASP A 131 9.86 -7.95 -18.06
C ASP A 131 9.44 -6.47 -17.86
N VAL A 132 8.41 -6.02 -18.57
CA VAL A 132 7.80 -4.70 -18.37
C VAL A 132 7.25 -4.56 -16.96
N ARG A 133 6.55 -5.60 -16.48
CA ARG A 133 6.01 -5.65 -15.12
C ARG A 133 7.12 -5.60 -14.07
N ALA A 134 8.23 -6.29 -14.30
CA ALA A 134 9.39 -6.25 -13.40
C ALA A 134 10.03 -4.86 -13.35
N ARG A 135 10.27 -4.21 -14.50
CA ARG A 135 10.82 -2.85 -14.57
C ARG A 135 9.90 -1.83 -13.92
N ALA A 136 8.60 -1.89 -14.18
CA ALA A 136 7.62 -1.02 -13.56
C ALA A 136 7.55 -1.23 -12.04
N GLY A 137 7.60 -2.49 -11.59
CA GLY A 137 7.73 -2.86 -10.19
C GLY A 137 8.96 -2.26 -9.51
N ALA A 138 10.11 -2.30 -10.17
CA ALA A 138 11.36 -1.73 -9.65
C ALA A 138 11.28 -0.20 -9.52
N ALA A 139 10.66 0.48 -10.50
CA ALA A 139 10.40 1.92 -10.43
C ALA A 139 9.48 2.28 -9.24
N ILE A 140 8.46 1.46 -8.97
CA ILE A 140 7.58 1.61 -7.79
C ILE A 140 8.40 1.44 -6.50
N VAL A 141 9.30 0.46 -6.41
CA VAL A 141 10.18 0.25 -5.24
C VAL A 141 11.08 1.46 -5.02
N LYS A 142 11.67 2.03 -6.08
CA LYS A 142 12.44 3.28 -6.00
C LYS A 142 11.60 4.42 -5.45
N ALA A 143 10.39 4.62 -5.98
CA ALA A 143 9.47 5.65 -5.52
C ALA A 143 9.07 5.47 -4.05
N ARG A 144 8.76 4.24 -3.64
CA ARG A 144 8.49 3.88 -2.24
C ARG A 144 9.68 4.22 -1.33
N SER A 145 10.89 3.88 -1.75
CA SER A 145 12.09 4.17 -0.96
C SER A 145 12.33 5.67 -0.81
N ARG A 146 12.09 6.46 -1.87
CA ARG A 146 12.17 7.92 -1.82
C ARG A 146 11.17 8.47 -0.80
N HIS A 147 9.94 7.97 -0.82
CA HIS A 147 8.90 8.44 0.09
C HIS A 147 9.24 8.16 1.56
N ILE A 148 9.66 6.94 1.87
CA ILE A 148 9.98 6.51 3.25
C ILE A 148 11.30 7.11 3.75
N THR A 149 12.26 7.35 2.85
CA THR A 149 13.58 7.89 3.21
C THR A 149 13.97 9.01 2.23
N PRO A 150 13.43 10.23 2.40
CA PRO A 150 13.61 11.33 1.45
C PRO A 150 15.06 11.77 1.23
N LEU A 151 15.92 11.58 2.24
CA LEU A 151 17.34 11.94 2.21
C LEU A 151 18.25 10.87 1.60
N ARG A 152 17.69 9.74 1.12
CA ARG A 152 18.49 8.72 0.44
C ARG A 152 19.02 9.28 -0.89
N SER A 153 20.31 9.06 -1.16
CA SER A 153 20.94 9.53 -2.39
C SER A 153 20.36 8.85 -3.63
N GLU A 154 20.42 9.51 -4.79
CA GLU A 154 19.95 8.94 -6.05
C GLU A 154 20.69 7.65 -6.43
N ALA A 155 22.01 7.61 -6.26
CA ALA A 155 22.80 6.41 -6.53
C ALA A 155 22.30 5.20 -5.72
N ALA A 156 22.04 5.39 -4.43
CA ALA A 156 21.51 4.31 -3.60
C ALA A 156 20.08 3.89 -4.00
N LEU A 157 19.30 4.81 -4.57
CA LEU A 157 17.97 4.50 -5.10
C LEU A 157 18.01 3.75 -6.43
N GLU A 158 19.01 4.05 -7.27
CA GLU A 158 19.26 3.33 -8.53
C GLU A 158 19.76 1.91 -8.27
N ASP A 159 20.70 1.74 -7.33
CA ASP A 159 21.16 0.42 -6.89
C ASP A 159 19.99 -0.41 -6.35
N LEU A 160 19.14 0.18 -5.50
CA LEU A 160 17.94 -0.47 -4.99
C LEU A 160 16.96 -0.86 -6.12
N GLN A 161 16.79 0.01 -7.12
CA GLN A 161 15.92 -0.27 -8.25
C GLN A 161 16.44 -1.48 -9.05
N LEU A 162 17.75 -1.53 -9.31
CA LEU A 162 18.38 -2.64 -10.02
C LEU A 162 18.22 -3.95 -9.23
N GLN A 163 18.52 -3.95 -7.94
CA GLN A 163 18.35 -5.10 -7.06
C GLN A 163 16.90 -5.61 -7.04
N ALA A 164 15.93 -4.70 -6.94
CA ALA A 164 14.52 -5.07 -6.93
C ALA A 164 14.08 -5.77 -8.23
N ALA A 165 14.64 -5.36 -9.38
CA ALA A 165 14.37 -6.01 -10.65
C ALA A 165 14.95 -7.45 -10.71
N GLU A 166 16.11 -7.67 -10.10
CA GLU A 166 16.79 -8.97 -10.05
C GLU A 166 16.14 -9.95 -9.06
N ASP A 167 15.71 -9.47 -7.89
CA ASP A 167 15.12 -10.30 -6.82
C ASP A 167 13.72 -10.84 -7.15
N GLY A 168 13.13 -10.45 -8.28
CA GLY A 168 11.86 -10.97 -8.80
C GLY A 168 10.60 -10.54 -8.03
N TYR A 169 10.72 -9.98 -6.82
CA TYR A 169 9.57 -9.49 -6.05
C TYR A 169 8.99 -8.18 -6.59
N ALA A 170 9.77 -7.41 -7.37
CA ALA A 170 9.33 -6.13 -7.93
C ALA A 170 8.01 -6.27 -8.70
N GLY A 171 7.80 -7.37 -9.44
CA GLY A 171 6.57 -7.59 -10.19
C GLY A 171 5.29 -7.55 -9.34
N SER A 172 5.35 -7.96 -8.07
CA SER A 172 4.20 -7.88 -7.16
C SER A 172 3.76 -6.45 -6.85
N TRP A 173 4.70 -5.49 -6.86
CA TRP A 173 4.37 -4.07 -6.70
C TRP A 173 3.59 -3.54 -7.90
N ALA A 174 3.98 -3.93 -9.11
CA ALA A 174 3.23 -3.60 -10.31
C ALA A 174 1.81 -4.21 -10.27
N ASP A 175 1.67 -5.46 -9.82
CA ASP A 175 0.35 -6.10 -9.65
C ASP A 175 -0.55 -5.34 -8.67
N TRP A 176 0.02 -4.80 -7.58
CA TRP A 176 -0.72 -4.03 -6.59
C TRP A 176 -1.19 -2.68 -7.15
N CYS A 177 -0.30 -1.94 -7.81
CA CYS A 177 -0.64 -0.68 -8.46
C CYS A 177 -1.67 -0.88 -9.58
N GLN A 178 -1.51 -1.95 -10.39
CA GLN A 178 -2.47 -2.28 -11.43
C GLN A 178 -3.86 -2.59 -10.84
N ARG A 179 -3.96 -3.42 -9.80
CA ARG A 179 -5.25 -3.68 -9.14
C ARG A 179 -5.86 -2.42 -8.52
N GLY A 180 -5.03 -1.53 -7.97
CA GLY A 180 -5.49 -0.24 -7.45
C GLY A 180 -6.08 0.65 -8.55
N ALA A 181 -5.40 0.74 -9.70
CA ALA A 181 -5.91 1.46 -10.86
C ALA A 181 -7.22 0.83 -11.38
N GLU A 182 -7.28 -0.49 -11.51
CA GLU A 182 -8.47 -1.21 -12.00
C GLU A 182 -9.67 -1.03 -11.06
N ALA A 183 -9.45 -1.02 -9.74
CA ALA A 183 -10.50 -0.71 -8.77
C ALA A 183 -11.07 0.71 -8.92
N ALA A 184 -10.29 1.64 -9.49
CA ALA A 184 -10.71 3.00 -9.82
C ALA A 184 -11.23 3.13 -11.27
N GLY A 185 -11.38 2.03 -12.02
CA GLY A 185 -11.88 2.02 -13.38
C GLY A 185 -10.84 2.34 -14.47
N TRP A 186 -9.54 2.26 -14.13
CA TRP A 186 -8.44 2.48 -15.06
C TRP A 186 -7.72 1.17 -15.39
N TYR A 187 -7.57 0.91 -16.68
CA TYR A 187 -7.00 -0.33 -17.21
C TYR A 187 -5.75 -0.03 -18.03
N VAL A 188 -4.75 -0.91 -17.92
CA VAL A 188 -3.58 -0.84 -18.79
C VAL A 188 -3.98 -1.20 -20.22
N ILE A 189 -3.68 -0.31 -21.16
CA ILE A 189 -3.94 -0.48 -22.60
C ILE A 189 -2.65 -0.24 -23.39
N ARG A 190 -2.57 -0.73 -24.63
CA ARG A 190 -1.48 -0.31 -25.53
C ARG A 190 -1.68 1.14 -25.93
N ARG A 191 -0.59 1.92 -25.97
CA ARG A 191 -0.62 3.28 -26.51
C ARG A 191 -0.80 3.20 -28.03
N GLU A 192 -1.84 3.84 -28.54
CA GLU A 192 -2.00 4.03 -29.98
C GLU A 192 -0.89 4.97 -30.48
N VAL A 193 -0.11 4.52 -31.45
CA VAL A 193 0.81 5.40 -32.16
C VAL A 193 -0.01 6.04 -33.27
N THR A 194 -0.44 7.28 -33.07
CA THR A 194 -1.03 8.08 -34.16
C THR A 194 0.05 8.32 -35.19
N GLN A 195 0.13 7.45 -36.19
CA GLN A 195 1.02 7.63 -37.33
C GLN A 195 0.41 8.75 -38.18
N LEU A 196 1.04 9.93 -38.17
CA LEU A 196 0.66 11.04 -39.04
C LEU A 196 0.80 10.54 -40.50
N PRO A 197 -0.21 10.71 -41.37
CA PRO A 197 -0.09 10.28 -42.77
C PRO A 197 1.02 11.08 -43.45
N ASP A 198 2.10 10.38 -43.80
CA ASP A 198 3.23 10.86 -44.58
C ASP A 198 2.75 11.07 -46.02
N GLY A 199 2.14 12.23 -46.30
CA GLY A 199 1.47 12.43 -47.59
C GLY A 199 0.94 13.83 -47.88
N ALA A 200 1.39 14.86 -47.16
CA ALA A 200 1.02 16.25 -47.46
C ALA A 200 2.25 17.08 -47.89
N VAL A 201 2.91 16.63 -48.95
CA VAL A 201 3.72 17.53 -49.79
C VAL A 201 3.18 17.42 -51.22
N THR A 202 2.11 18.16 -51.48
CA THR A 202 1.64 18.45 -52.84
C THR A 202 2.37 19.68 -53.37
N THR A 203 3.12 19.45 -54.45
CA THR A 203 3.35 20.31 -55.63
C THR A 203 3.70 21.78 -55.44
#